data_AF-A0A8T4UC50-F1
#
_entry.id   AF-A0A8T4UC50-F1
#
_cell.length_a   1.000
_cell.length_b   1.000
_cell.length_c   1.000
_cell.angle_alpha   90.00
_cell.angle_beta   90.00
_cell.angle_gamma   90.00
#
_symmetry.space_group_name_H-M   'P 1'
#
loop_
_entity.id
_entity.type
_entity.pdbx_description
1 polymer ?
#
loop_
_entity_poly.entity_id
_entity_poly.type
_entity_poly.pdbx_seq_one_letter_code
_entity_poly.pdbx_strand_id
1 'polypeptide(L)'
;MLAEMIIIFVLLFIIFGLIYQFMFSIWIETLIISIVFFVSYVTIKILIHRHKKKKEGLDIASPEIESKKPSFDEKSDDSTMKTLKPFITKNTKEGFKPQTIKEALQKQGWPKEKIDQAFKELKL
;
A
#
# COMPACT_ATOMS: atom_id res chain seq x y z
N MET A 1 60.21 -26.10 27.65
CA MET A 1 59.61 -27.00 26.65
C MET A 1 58.16 -27.35 26.98
N LEU A 2 57.85 -28.30 27.90
CA LEU A 2 56.44 -28.69 28.15
C LEU A 2 55.58 -27.56 28.74
N ALA A 3 56.08 -26.84 29.75
CA ALA A 3 55.33 -25.75 30.39
C ALA A 3 55.05 -24.58 29.43
N GLU A 4 56.00 -24.22 28.58
CA GLU A 4 55.84 -23.18 27.56
C GLU A 4 54.78 -23.57 26.53
N MET A 5 54.76 -24.84 26.10
CA MET A 5 53.72 -25.36 25.20
C MET A 5 52.33 -25.24 25.83
N ILE A 6 52.18 -25.59 27.11
CA ILE A 6 50.90 -25.46 27.82
C ILE A 6 50.45 -23.99 27.86
N ILE A 7 51.36 -23.06 28.16
CA ILE A 7 51.05 -21.62 28.21
C ILE A 7 50.60 -21.12 26.83
N ILE A 8 51.27 -21.51 25.76
CA ILE A 8 50.90 -21.14 24.38
C ILE A 8 49.51 -21.68 24.02
N PHE A 9 49.21 -22.93 24.38
CA PHE A 9 47.90 -23.53 24.12
C PHE A 9 46.77 -22.81 24.86
N VAL A 10 46.98 -22.44 26.12
CA VAL A 10 46.00 -21.68 26.90
C VAL A 10 45.77 -20.30 26.28
N LEU A 11 46.83 -19.59 25.90
CA LEU A 11 46.73 -18.29 25.21
C LEU A 11 45.96 -18.38 23.91
N LEU A 12 46.21 -19.41 23.10
CA LEU A 12 45.46 -19.67 21.86
C LEU A 12 43.97 -19.85 22.14
N PHE A 13 43.62 -20.63 23.16
CA PHE A 13 42.22 -20.87 23.53
C PHE A 13 41.51 -19.58 23.96
N ILE A 14 42.20 -18.71 24.70
CA ILE A 14 41.65 -17.40 25.10
C ILE A 14 41.40 -16.52 23.87
N ILE A 15 42.36 -16.46 22.93
CA ILE A 15 42.22 -15.68 21.70
C ILE A 15 41.07 -16.21 20.85
N PHE A 16 40.96 -17.53 20.66
CA PHE A 16 39.85 -18.13 19.94
C PHE A 16 38.50 -17.87 20.61
N GLY A 17 38.43 -17.96 21.95
CA GLY A 17 37.24 -17.63 22.71
C GLY A 17 36.80 -16.17 22.53
N LEU A 18 37.75 -15.23 22.56
CA LEU A 18 37.48 -13.82 22.32
C LEU A 18 36.98 -13.57 20.89
N ILE A 19 37.67 -14.14 19.88
CA ILE A 19 37.24 -14.01 18.47
C ILE A 19 35.83 -14.58 18.28
N TYR A 20 35.54 -15.75 18.87
CA TYR A 20 34.23 -16.37 18.79
C TYR A 20 33.15 -15.50 19.45
N GLN A 21 33.44 -14.92 20.62
CA GLN A 21 32.51 -14.01 21.29
C GLN A 21 32.19 -12.77 20.44
N PHE A 22 33.19 -12.17 19.78
CA PHE A 22 32.98 -11.04 18.86
C PHE A 22 32.21 -11.44 17.60
N MET A 23 32.59 -12.55 16.97
CA MET A 23 31.92 -13.08 15.76
C MET A 23 30.46 -13.44 16.06
N PHE A 24 30.19 -14.02 17.24
CA PHE A 24 28.86 -14.41 17.66
C PHE A 24 27.92 -13.22 17.81
N SER A 25 28.39 -12.09 18.35
CA SER A 25 27.59 -10.87 18.46
C SER A 25 27.15 -10.35 17.08
N ILE A 26 28.10 -10.26 16.15
CA ILE A 26 27.82 -9.82 14.76
C ILE A 26 26.83 -10.76 14.08
N TRP A 27 26.99 -12.07 14.30
CA TRP A 27 26.11 -13.09 13.75
C TRP A 27 24.68 -13.00 14.30
N ILE A 28 24.51 -12.72 15.60
CA ILE A 28 23.18 -12.49 16.20
C ILE A 28 22.55 -11.21 15.66
N GLU A 29 23.29 -10.10 15.59
CA GLU A 29 22.76 -8.82 15.10
C GLU A 29 22.24 -8.95 13.66
N THR A 30 23.03 -9.59 12.79
CA THR A 30 22.63 -9.86 11.40
C THR A 30 21.41 -10.78 11.32
N LEU A 31 21.31 -11.79 12.17
CA LEU A 31 20.13 -12.67 12.25
C LEU A 31 18.87 -11.89 12.67
N ILE A 32 18.96 -11.02 13.67
CA ILE A 32 17.85 -10.18 14.14
C ILE A 32 17.38 -9.25 13.02
N ILE A 33 18.30 -8.54 12.35
CA ILE A 33 17.98 -7.65 11.23
C ILE A 33 17.28 -8.43 10.11
N SER A 34 17.77 -9.63 9.78
CA SER A 34 17.17 -10.50 8.77
C SER A 34 15.72 -10.88 9.12
N ILE A 35 15.46 -11.26 10.39
CA ILE A 35 14.11 -11.59 10.87
C ILE A 35 13.18 -10.38 10.77
N VAL A 36 13.62 -9.21 11.24
CA VAL A 36 12.83 -7.97 11.16
C VAL A 36 12.50 -7.61 9.72
N PHE A 37 13.48 -7.71 8.82
CA PHE A 37 13.29 -7.47 7.40
C PHE A 37 12.28 -8.45 6.78
N PHE A 38 12.37 -9.74 7.13
CA PHE A 38 11.45 -10.76 6.65
C PHE A 38 10.01 -10.51 7.12
N VAL A 39 9.80 -10.20 8.39
CA VAL A 39 8.47 -9.89 8.94
C VAL A 39 7.87 -8.64 8.28
N SER A 40 8.68 -7.59 8.08
CA SER A 40 8.28 -6.39 7.36
C SER A 40 7.86 -6.71 5.92
N TYR A 41 8.69 -7.48 5.20
CA TYR A 41 8.40 -7.92 3.84
C TYR A 41 7.08 -8.71 3.74
N VAL A 42 6.86 -9.67 4.64
CA VAL A 42 5.61 -10.45 4.69
C VAL A 42 4.41 -9.55 4.95
N THR A 43 4.53 -8.59 5.88
CA THR A 43 3.45 -7.64 6.20
C THR A 43 3.08 -6.79 4.99
N ILE A 44 4.08 -6.24 4.29
CA ILE A 44 3.89 -5.47 3.05
C ILE A 44 3.22 -6.35 1.98
N LYS A 45 3.70 -7.58 1.80
CA LYS A 45 3.13 -8.53 0.83
C LYS A 45 1.66 -8.84 1.12
N ILE A 46 1.30 -9.07 2.38
CA ILE A 46 -0.08 -9.28 2.82
C ILE A 46 -0.93 -8.04 2.54
N LEU A 47 -0.42 -6.85 2.84
CA LEU A 47 -1.13 -5.59 2.64
C LEU A 47 -1.41 -5.34 1.15
N ILE A 48 -0.42 -5.55 0.28
CA ILE A 48 -0.58 -5.49 -1.17
C ILE A 48 -1.64 -6.50 -1.65
N HIS A 49 -1.57 -7.75 -1.17
CA HIS A 49 -2.53 -8.78 -1.56
C HIS A 49 -3.96 -8.44 -1.11
N ARG A 50 -4.13 -7.89 0.09
CA ARG A 50 -5.44 -7.39 0.58
C ARG A 50 -5.96 -6.23 -0.25
N HIS A 51 -5.10 -5.29 -0.65
CA HIS A 51 -5.51 -4.19 -1.53
C HIS A 51 -5.92 -4.67 -2.92
N LYS A 52 -5.27 -5.71 -3.45
CA LYS A 52 -5.69 -6.34 -4.71
C LYS A 52 -7.07 -7.00 -4.59
N LYS A 53 -7.31 -7.78 -3.53
CA LYS A 53 -8.62 -8.39 -3.27
C LYS A 53 -9.72 -7.38 -2.94
N LYS A 54 -9.40 -6.24 -2.31
CA LYS A 54 -10.40 -5.19 -2.05
C LYS A 54 -10.85 -4.47 -3.33
N LYS A 55 -9.99 -4.40 -4.35
CA LYS A 55 -10.40 -3.94 -5.69
C LYS A 55 -11.28 -4.99 -6.38
N GLU A 56 -10.90 -6.26 -6.32
CA GLU A 56 -11.68 -7.35 -6.95
C GLU A 56 -13.01 -7.65 -6.21
N GLY A 57 -13.11 -7.37 -4.90
CA GLY A 57 -14.31 -7.62 -4.08
C GLY A 57 -15.26 -6.43 -3.93
N LEU A 58 -14.83 -5.21 -4.26
CA LEU A 58 -15.72 -4.04 -4.35
C LEU A 58 -16.40 -3.95 -5.74
N ASP A 59 -16.08 -4.86 -6.65
CA ASP A 59 -16.67 -4.96 -7.97
C ASP A 59 -17.74 -6.08 -8.08
N ILE A 60 -18.02 -6.85 -7.01
CA ILE A 60 -19.00 -7.96 -7.02
C ILE A 60 -20.39 -7.56 -6.45
N ALA A 61 -20.60 -6.28 -6.18
CA ALA A 61 -21.94 -5.71 -5.98
C ALA A 61 -22.24 -4.61 -7.00
N SER A 62 -21.85 -4.84 -8.25
CA SER A 62 -22.41 -4.14 -9.40
C SER A 62 -22.64 -5.19 -10.48
N PRO A 63 -23.82 -5.24 -11.11
CA PRO A 63 -24.10 -6.22 -12.15
C PRO A 63 -23.01 -6.14 -13.21
N GLU A 64 -22.57 -7.32 -13.62
CA GLU A 64 -21.83 -7.63 -14.83
C GLU A 64 -22.25 -6.70 -15.98
N ILE A 65 -21.48 -5.63 -16.19
CA ILE A 65 -21.52 -4.88 -17.44
C ILE A 65 -20.15 -5.03 -18.04
N GLU A 66 -20.10 -5.98 -18.96
CA GLU A 66 -19.06 -6.20 -19.93
C GLU A 66 -18.32 -4.92 -20.30
N SER A 67 -17.00 -5.05 -20.25
CA SER A 67 -16.03 -4.31 -21.04
C SER A 67 -16.54 -3.97 -22.45
N LYS A 68 -17.23 -2.84 -22.57
CA LYS A 68 -17.37 -2.12 -23.83
C LYS A 68 -16.93 -0.69 -23.57
N LYS A 69 -15.67 -0.41 -23.90
CA LYS A 69 -15.11 0.92 -24.08
C LYS A 69 -16.13 1.73 -24.90
N PRO A 70 -16.89 2.69 -24.33
CA PRO A 70 -17.78 3.48 -25.13
C PRO A 70 -16.91 4.53 -25.80
N SER A 71 -16.92 4.51 -27.13
CA SER A 71 -16.71 5.71 -27.91
C SER A 71 -17.50 6.84 -27.25
N PHE A 72 -16.82 7.97 -27.05
CA PHE A 72 -17.41 9.20 -26.59
C PHE A 72 -18.36 9.69 -27.69
N ASP A 73 -19.56 9.14 -27.72
CA ASP A 73 -20.65 9.62 -28.55
C ASP A 73 -21.47 10.61 -27.73
N GLU A 74 -21.30 11.85 -28.16
CA GLU A 74 -22.00 13.07 -27.85
C GLU A 74 -23.53 12.89 -28.00
N LYS A 75 -24.21 12.35 -26.97
CA LYS A 75 -25.66 12.51 -26.77
C LYS A 75 -26.13 12.00 -25.40
N SER A 76 -26.90 12.85 -24.72
CA SER A 76 -27.76 12.60 -23.54
C SER A 76 -27.27 13.25 -22.25
N ASP A 77 -27.85 14.41 -21.98
CA ASP A 77 -27.44 15.40 -20.99
C ASP A 77 -28.02 15.16 -19.57
N ASP A 78 -28.80 14.10 -19.36
CA ASP A 78 -29.60 13.96 -18.12
C ASP A 78 -29.28 12.69 -17.29
N SER A 79 -28.66 11.66 -17.89
CA SER A 79 -28.30 10.43 -17.15
C SER A 79 -27.00 10.59 -16.35
N THR A 80 -26.07 11.42 -16.83
CA THR A 80 -24.75 11.62 -16.23
C THR A 80 -24.83 12.37 -14.89
N MET A 81 -25.80 13.27 -14.72
CA MET A 81 -26.00 14.01 -13.45
C MET A 81 -26.62 13.13 -12.35
N LYS A 82 -27.46 12.15 -12.73
CA LYS A 82 -28.13 11.24 -11.78
C LYS A 82 -27.14 10.29 -11.09
N THR A 83 -26.03 9.94 -11.75
CA THR A 83 -24.94 9.14 -11.15
C THR A 83 -23.91 9.99 -10.42
N LEU A 84 -23.70 11.25 -10.84
CA LEU A 84 -22.68 12.12 -10.25
C LEU A 84 -23.06 12.65 -8.87
N LYS A 85 -24.33 13.07 -8.68
CA LYS A 85 -24.85 13.58 -7.41
C LYS A 85 -24.70 12.60 -6.23
N PRO A 86 -25.19 11.34 -6.31
CA PRO A 86 -25.07 10.40 -5.20
C PRO A 86 -23.60 10.06 -4.89
N PHE A 87 -22.73 10.06 -5.90
CA PHE A 87 -21.30 9.84 -5.72
C PHE A 87 -20.67 10.98 -4.92
N ILE A 88 -20.94 12.24 -5.27
CA ILE A 88 -20.45 13.41 -4.52
C ILE A 88 -20.99 13.38 -3.08
N THR A 89 -22.30 13.19 -2.90
CA THR A 89 -22.91 13.16 -1.56
C THR A 89 -22.34 12.05 -0.67
N LYS A 90 -22.10 10.84 -1.21
CA LYS A 90 -21.51 9.74 -0.45
C LYS A 90 -20.10 10.06 0.01
N ASN A 91 -19.24 10.54 -0.90
CA ASN A 91 -17.85 10.86 -0.57
C ASN A 91 -17.76 12.07 0.38
N THR A 92 -18.64 13.06 0.26
CA THR A 92 -18.69 14.17 1.24
C THR A 92 -19.14 13.70 2.62
N LYS A 93 -20.11 12.77 2.70
CA LYS A 93 -20.51 12.16 3.99
C LYS A 93 -19.41 11.32 4.64
N GLU A 94 -18.55 10.70 3.83
CA GLU A 94 -17.37 9.96 4.31
C GLU A 94 -16.23 10.90 4.79
N GLY A 95 -16.40 12.22 4.69
CA GLY A 95 -15.45 13.21 5.20
C GLY A 95 -14.37 13.62 4.20
N PHE A 96 -14.50 13.24 2.92
CA PHE A 96 -13.56 13.66 1.89
C PHE A 96 -13.72 15.14 1.54
N LYS A 97 -12.59 15.83 1.34
CA LYS A 97 -12.58 17.24 0.92
C LYS A 97 -13.16 17.39 -0.49
N PRO A 98 -13.97 18.43 -0.75
CA PRO A 98 -14.56 18.68 -2.07
C PRO A 98 -13.53 18.71 -3.22
N GLN A 99 -12.35 19.29 -2.99
CA GLN A 99 -11.25 19.33 -3.98
C GLN A 99 -10.78 17.93 -4.40
N THR A 100 -10.63 17.01 -3.45
CA THR A 100 -10.19 15.64 -3.74
C THR A 100 -11.21 14.88 -4.59
N ILE A 101 -12.51 15.13 -4.34
CA ILE A 101 -13.60 14.55 -5.12
C ILE A 101 -13.59 15.11 -6.55
N LYS A 102 -13.38 16.42 -6.73
CA LYS A 102 -13.25 17.05 -8.06
C LYS A 102 -12.09 16.46 -8.86
N GLU A 103 -10.92 16.33 -8.25
CA GLU A 103 -9.74 15.74 -8.91
C GLU A 103 -9.96 14.27 -9.28
N ALA A 104 -10.60 13.49 -8.42
CA ALA A 104 -10.91 12.08 -8.70
C ALA A 104 -11.89 11.94 -9.88
N LEU A 105 -12.94 12.76 -9.90
CA LEU A 105 -13.93 12.78 -11.00
C LEU A 105 -13.28 13.21 -12.31
N GLN A 106 -12.41 14.22 -12.28
CA GLN A 106 -11.67 14.66 -13.47
C GLN A 106 -10.74 13.55 -13.98
N LYS A 107 -10.02 12.84 -13.10
CA LYS A 107 -9.18 11.69 -13.46
C LYS A 107 -9.97 10.53 -14.06
N GLN A 108 -11.24 10.38 -13.66
CA GLN A 108 -12.16 9.39 -14.19
C GLN A 108 -12.72 9.78 -15.57
N GLY A 109 -12.39 10.97 -16.09
CA GLY A 109 -12.77 11.43 -17.42
C GLY A 109 -14.05 12.27 -17.44
N TRP A 110 -14.54 12.72 -16.29
CA TRP A 110 -15.71 13.58 -16.23
C TRP A 110 -15.38 15.03 -16.62
N PRO A 111 -16.24 15.69 -17.42
CA PRO A 111 -16.03 17.08 -17.80
C PRO A 111 -16.16 18.00 -16.57
N LYS A 112 -15.20 18.92 -16.42
CA LYS A 112 -15.12 19.86 -15.29
C LYS A 112 -16.42 20.65 -15.08
N GLU A 113 -17.06 21.04 -16.17
CA GLU A 113 -18.32 21.80 -16.17
C GLU A 113 -19.44 21.05 -15.45
N LYS A 114 -19.59 19.74 -15.71
CA LYS A 114 -20.62 18.91 -15.05
C LYS A 114 -20.29 18.64 -13.59
N ILE A 115 -19.01 18.50 -13.27
CA ILE A 115 -18.55 18.38 -11.87
C ILE A 115 -18.93 19.64 -11.12
N ASP A 116 -18.55 20.81 -11.62
CA ASP A 116 -18.83 22.08 -10.97
C ASP A 116 -20.33 22.38 -10.87
N GLN A 117 -21.13 22.03 -11.88
CA GLN A 117 -22.58 22.13 -11.82
C GLN A 117 -23.17 21.24 -10.72
N ALA A 118 -22.71 19.99 -10.58
CA ALA A 118 -23.19 19.08 -9.55
C ALA A 118 -22.83 19.56 -8.13
N PHE A 119 -21.64 20.14 -7.93
CA PHE A 119 -21.29 20.76 -6.65
C PHE A 119 -22.15 21.98 -6.33
N LYS A 120 -22.41 22.86 -7.32
CA LYS A 120 -23.28 24.03 -7.16
C LYS A 120 -24.72 23.63 -6.79
N GLU A 121 -25.29 22.63 -7.46
CA GLU A 121 -26.64 22.16 -7.20
C GLU A 121 -26.79 21.50 -5.81
N LEU A 122 -25.72 20.89 -5.30
CA LEU A 122 -25.69 20.29 -3.96
C LEU A 122 -25.43 21.32 -2.84
N LYS A 123 -25.25 22.61 -3.16
CA LYS A 123 -24.90 23.69 -2.22
C LYS A 123 -23.69 23.33 -1.32
N LEU A 124 -22.70 22.66 -1.89
CA LEU A 124 -21.41 22.31 -1.27
C LEU A 124 -20.29 23.19 -1.81
#